data_AF-A0A6N2E3W3-F1
#
_entry.id   AF-A0A6N2E3W3-F1
#
_cell.length_a   1.000
_cell.length_b   1.000
_cell.length_c   1.000
_cell.angle_alpha   90.00
_cell.angle_beta   90.00
_cell.angle_gamma   90.00
#
_symmetry.space_group_name_H-M   'P 1'
#
loop_
_entity.id
_entity.type
_entity.pdbx_description
1 polymer ?
#
loop_
_entity_poly.entity_id
_entity_poly.type
_entity_poly.pdbx_seq_one_letter_code
_entity_poly.pdbx_strand_id
1 'polypeptide(L)'
;PDENLRNANLDETRRIGGDIQLTSEPIQQLRIAAGYSYVNPIFIKGDNKDNQVPLVPNHSIDAELGIRPIAGLELGPAITFRSESYEGGDSANSLDKIDSYFLTDLFLRFRPAGVPGDLAISASFKNIFNESYVPYVFFGGYYPAPGRSFEIAASYRY
;
A
#
# COMPACT_ATOMS: atom_id res chain seq x y z
N PRO A 1 -20.15 28.82 19.23
CA PRO A 1 -21.29 28.31 18.44
C PRO A 1 -21.21 28.89 17.01
N ASP A 2 -21.30 28.00 16.03
CA ASP A 2 -21.15 28.18 14.58
C ASP A 2 -19.71 28.27 14.05
N GLU A 3 -18.93 27.21 14.27
CA GLU A 3 -18.00 26.78 13.22
C GLU A 3 -18.84 26.29 12.04
N ASN A 4 -18.89 27.11 10.98
CA ASN A 4 -19.47 26.74 9.70
C ASN A 4 -18.83 25.42 9.24
N LEU A 5 -19.54 24.30 9.36
CA LEU A 5 -19.24 23.04 8.66
C LEU A 5 -19.55 23.24 7.17
N ARG A 6 -18.80 24.13 6.54
CA ARG A 6 -18.82 24.34 5.10
C ARG A 6 -17.70 23.51 4.52
N ASN A 7 -18.03 22.74 3.48
CA ASN A 7 -17.01 22.12 2.64
C ASN A 7 -16.18 23.23 1.99
N ALA A 8 -14.99 23.44 2.53
CA ALA A 8 -13.99 24.30 1.96
C ALA A 8 -12.95 23.42 1.27
N ASN A 9 -12.46 23.87 0.11
CA ASN A 9 -11.29 23.25 -0.47
C ASN A 9 -10.09 23.50 0.44
N LEU A 10 -9.17 22.54 0.46
CA LEU A 10 -7.86 22.77 1.05
C LEU A 10 -7.19 23.97 0.39
N ASP A 11 -6.39 24.69 1.19
CA ASP A 11 -5.47 25.69 0.66
C ASP A 11 -4.53 25.06 -0.38
N GLU A 12 -3.95 25.90 -1.24
CA GLU A 12 -3.11 25.43 -2.33
C GLU A 12 -1.97 24.53 -1.82
N THR A 13 -1.89 23.30 -2.33
CA THR A 13 -0.88 22.31 -1.96
C THR A 13 0.08 22.04 -3.11
N ARG A 14 1.28 21.59 -2.77
CA ARG A 14 2.29 21.10 -3.70
C ARG A 14 2.78 19.73 -3.26
N ARG A 15 2.84 18.80 -4.21
CA ARG A 15 3.35 17.44 -4.00
C ARG A 15 4.47 17.21 -4.99
N ILE A 16 5.71 17.23 -4.51
CA ILE A 16 6.88 16.91 -5.32
C ILE A 16 7.44 15.59 -4.81
N GLY A 17 7.69 14.66 -5.72
CA GLY A 17 8.09 13.31 -5.38
C GLY A 17 8.82 12.63 -6.51
N GLY A 18 9.17 11.38 -6.28
CA GLY A 18 9.78 10.51 -7.27
C GLY A 18 9.49 9.05 -6.96
N ASP A 19 9.48 8.26 -8.02
CA ASP A 19 9.16 6.84 -7.99
C ASP A 19 10.30 6.04 -8.62
N ILE A 20 10.64 4.92 -7.99
CA ILE A 20 11.58 3.94 -8.52
C ILE A 20 10.87 2.60 -8.55
N GLN A 21 10.90 1.95 -9.72
CA GLN A 21 10.36 0.61 -9.91
C GLN A 21 11.43 -0.29 -10.52
N LEU A 22 11.57 -1.49 -9.96
CA LEU A 22 12.49 -2.52 -10.39
C LEU A 22 11.73 -3.82 -10.58
N THR A 23 11.82 -4.39 -11.77
CA THR A 23 11.39 -5.77 -12.04
C THR A 23 12.55 -6.51 -12.68
N SER A 24 12.93 -7.65 -12.11
CA SER A 24 14.06 -8.45 -12.58
C SER A 24 13.77 -9.94 -12.46
N GLU A 25 14.18 -10.70 -13.48
CA GLU A 25 14.16 -12.16 -13.47
C GLU A 25 15.59 -12.67 -13.69
N PRO A 26 16.46 -12.62 -12.66
CA PRO A 26 17.88 -12.95 -12.82
C PRO A 26 18.11 -14.40 -13.26
N ILE A 27 17.16 -15.29 -12.91
CA ILE A 27 17.07 -16.67 -13.39
C ILE A 27 15.60 -17.02 -13.61
N GLN A 28 15.33 -18.08 -14.39
CA GLN A 28 13.95 -18.49 -14.71
C GLN A 28 13.11 -18.85 -13.47
N GLN A 29 13.76 -19.28 -12.38
CA GLN A 29 13.10 -19.68 -11.14
C GLN A 29 12.79 -18.51 -10.20
N LEU A 30 13.24 -17.29 -10.52
CA LEU A 30 13.19 -16.15 -9.60
C LEU A 30 12.65 -14.90 -10.31
N ARG A 31 11.66 -14.24 -9.70
CA ARG A 31 11.23 -12.89 -10.04
C ARG A 31 11.40 -12.01 -8.80
N ILE A 32 11.93 -10.81 -9.01
CA ILE A 32 12.01 -9.75 -8.02
C ILE A 32 11.23 -8.58 -8.59
N ALA A 33 10.27 -8.06 -7.84
CA ALA A 33 9.58 -6.82 -8.15
C ALA A 33 9.63 -5.91 -6.92
N ALA A 34 9.99 -4.65 -7.08
CA ALA A 34 10.05 -3.69 -5.98
C ALA A 34 9.72 -2.29 -6.49
N GLY A 35 8.95 -1.55 -5.70
CA GLY A 35 8.62 -0.16 -5.90
C GLY A 35 8.93 0.63 -4.64
N TYR A 36 9.50 1.81 -4.82
CA TYR A 36 9.65 2.81 -3.78
C TYR A 36 9.13 4.15 -4.30
N SER A 37 8.31 4.83 -3.51
CA SER A 37 7.84 6.17 -3.80
C SER A 37 8.18 7.09 -2.65
N TYR A 38 8.62 8.29 -3.00
CA TYR A 38 8.76 9.41 -2.09
C TYR A 38 7.87 10.55 -2.55
N VAL A 39 7.16 11.19 -1.62
CA VAL A 39 6.46 12.44 -1.86
C VAL A 39 6.68 13.40 -0.70
N ASN A 40 6.90 14.67 -1.03
CA ASN A 40 6.86 15.78 -0.10
C ASN A 40 5.57 16.59 -0.34
N PRO A 41 4.49 16.30 0.41
CA PRO A 41 3.21 16.97 0.24
C PRO A 41 3.11 18.13 1.23
N ILE A 42 3.16 19.37 0.77
CA ILE A 42 3.08 20.56 1.63
C ILE A 42 1.99 21.54 1.20
N PHE A 43 1.49 22.33 2.14
CA PHE A 43 0.72 23.54 1.83
C PHE A 43 1.68 24.65 1.39
N ILE A 44 1.36 25.33 0.29
CA ILE A 44 2.19 26.45 -0.23
C ILE A 44 1.55 27.82 -0.01
N LYS A 45 0.30 27.85 0.44
CA LYS A 45 -0.45 29.06 0.81
C LYS A 45 -1.35 28.74 2.02
N GLY A 46 -1.94 29.78 2.59
CA GLY A 46 -2.83 29.70 3.74
C GLY A 46 -2.10 29.71 5.08
N ASP A 47 -2.85 29.54 6.16
CA ASP A 47 -2.35 29.61 7.54
C ASP A 47 -1.44 28.41 7.88
N ASN A 48 -1.59 27.31 7.15
CA ASN A 48 -0.82 26.08 7.31
C ASN A 48 0.37 25.99 6.34
N LYS A 49 0.81 27.10 5.76
CA LYS A 49 1.94 27.11 4.82
C LYS A 49 3.16 26.40 5.42
N ASP A 50 3.82 25.60 4.60
CA ASP A 50 4.99 24.76 4.91
C ASP A 50 4.69 23.52 5.79
N ASN A 51 3.45 23.34 6.26
CA ASN A 51 3.00 22.10 6.89
C ASN A 51 2.78 20.99 5.86
N GLN A 52 2.91 19.74 6.31
CA GLN A 52 2.60 18.54 5.54
C GLN A 52 1.09 18.35 5.35
N VAL A 53 0.70 17.92 4.15
CA VAL A 53 -0.69 17.55 3.87
C VAL A 53 -1.02 16.22 4.58
N PRO A 54 -2.08 16.15 5.40
CA PRO A 54 -2.41 14.94 6.12
C PRO A 54 -2.84 13.77 5.24
N LEU A 55 -2.77 12.55 5.79
CA LEU A 55 -3.10 11.28 5.13
C LEU A 55 -2.21 10.93 3.93
N VAL A 56 -1.01 11.49 3.88
CA VAL A 56 -0.05 11.24 2.82
C VAL A 56 1.28 10.78 3.43
N PRO A 57 1.51 9.46 3.54
CA PRO A 57 2.81 8.93 3.89
C PRO A 57 3.88 9.46 2.93
N ASN A 58 4.97 9.99 3.48
CA ASN A 58 6.09 10.49 2.69
C ASN A 58 6.82 9.38 1.93
N HIS A 59 6.87 8.19 2.51
CA HIS A 59 7.56 7.03 1.95
C HIS A 59 6.62 5.84 1.84
N SER A 60 6.63 5.17 0.69
CA SER A 60 5.94 3.90 0.48
C SER A 60 6.83 2.91 -0.25
N ILE A 61 6.78 1.64 0.18
CA ILE A 61 7.44 0.52 -0.48
C ILE A 61 6.41 -0.57 -0.74
N ASP A 62 6.47 -1.17 -1.92
CA ASP A 62 5.78 -2.43 -2.23
C ASP A 62 6.78 -3.34 -2.94
N ALA A 63 6.93 -4.59 -2.49
CA ALA A 63 7.85 -5.52 -3.13
C ALA A 63 7.35 -6.97 -3.08
N GLU A 64 7.74 -7.76 -4.07
CA GLU A 64 7.46 -9.18 -4.19
C GLU A 64 8.73 -9.96 -4.54
N LEU A 65 8.86 -11.13 -3.93
CA LEU A 65 9.80 -12.15 -4.35
C LEU A 65 9.00 -13.36 -4.86
N GLY A 66 9.09 -13.65 -6.16
CA GLY A 66 8.41 -14.77 -6.80
C GLY A 66 9.37 -15.92 -7.08
N ILE A 67 9.08 -17.10 -6.54
CA ILE A 67 9.84 -18.33 -6.73
C ILE A 67 9.00 -19.28 -7.59
N ARG A 68 9.60 -19.80 -8.67
CA ARG A 68 8.99 -20.72 -9.63
C ARG A 68 9.63 -22.11 -9.53
N PRO A 69 9.21 -22.96 -8.58
CA PRO A 69 9.83 -24.27 -8.36
C PRO A 69 9.50 -25.27 -9.48
N ILE A 70 8.33 -25.13 -10.11
CA ILE A 70 7.88 -25.93 -11.25
C ILE A 70 7.21 -25.01 -12.27
N ALA A 71 7.10 -25.49 -13.52
CA ALA A 71 6.41 -24.75 -14.57
C ALA A 71 4.96 -24.45 -14.16
N GLY A 72 4.54 -23.20 -14.40
CA GLY A 72 3.19 -22.75 -14.10
C GLY A 72 2.92 -22.39 -12.64
N LEU A 73 3.80 -22.74 -11.70
CA LEU A 73 3.66 -22.37 -10.29
C LEU A 73 4.60 -21.23 -9.93
N GLU A 74 4.07 -20.24 -9.23
CA GLU A 74 4.84 -19.19 -8.59
C GLU A 74 4.31 -18.92 -7.19
N LEU A 75 5.22 -18.73 -6.24
CA LEU A 75 4.87 -18.36 -4.88
C LEU A 75 5.94 -17.50 -4.23
N GLY A 76 5.59 -16.81 -3.16
CA GLY A 76 6.56 -16.16 -2.30
C GLY A 76 5.98 -15.03 -1.48
N PRO A 77 6.84 -14.27 -0.78
CA PRO A 77 6.42 -13.15 0.03
C PRO A 77 6.13 -11.90 -0.80
N ALA A 78 5.17 -11.11 -0.34
CA ALA A 78 5.01 -9.72 -0.73
C ALA A 78 5.06 -8.84 0.52
N ILE A 79 5.66 -7.66 0.42
CA ILE A 79 5.78 -6.71 1.52
C ILE A 79 5.20 -5.36 1.12
N THR A 80 4.58 -4.70 2.10
CA THR A 80 4.04 -3.34 1.97
C THR A 80 4.50 -2.54 3.17
N PHE A 81 5.09 -1.38 2.92
CA PHE A 81 5.44 -0.41 3.96
C PHE A 81 4.85 0.94 3.64
N ARG A 82 4.30 1.61 4.64
CA ARG A 82 3.93 3.02 4.58
C ARG A 82 4.52 3.72 5.81
N SER A 83 5.15 4.87 5.59
CA SER A 83 5.65 5.70 6.68
C SER A 83 4.51 6.34 7.47
N GLU A 84 4.87 6.96 8.58
CA GLU A 84 3.99 7.83 9.34
C GLU A 84 3.38 8.96 8.48
N SER A 85 2.21 9.45 8.91
CA SER A 85 1.56 10.62 8.32
C SER A 85 0.62 11.29 9.33
N TYR A 86 0.32 12.58 9.16
CA TYR A 86 -0.69 13.25 9.99
C TYR A 86 -2.11 12.72 9.71
N GLU A 87 -2.97 12.72 10.73
CA GLU A 87 -4.37 12.33 10.57
C GLU A 87 -5.18 13.35 9.76
N GLY A 88 -6.20 12.87 9.07
CA GLY A 88 -7.07 13.74 8.30
C GLY A 88 -7.77 14.74 9.21
N GLY A 89 -7.73 16.02 8.82
CA GLY A 89 -8.20 17.13 9.64
C GLY A 89 -7.08 17.91 10.32
N ASP A 90 -5.88 17.33 10.51
CA ASP A 90 -4.74 18.01 11.15
C ASP A 90 -3.86 18.77 10.16
N SER A 91 -4.44 19.77 9.50
CA SER A 91 -3.68 20.65 8.57
C SER A 91 -2.63 21.49 9.30
N ALA A 92 -2.80 21.70 10.61
CA ALA A 92 -1.85 22.39 11.46
C ALA A 92 -0.63 21.54 11.85
N ASN A 93 -0.66 20.23 11.58
CA ASN A 93 0.40 19.26 11.95
C ASN A 93 0.71 19.31 13.46
N SER A 94 -0.35 19.46 14.25
CA SER A 94 -0.30 19.72 15.69
C SER A 94 -0.59 18.48 16.53
N LEU A 95 -1.14 17.44 15.91
CA LEU A 95 -1.44 16.17 16.55
C LEU A 95 -0.32 15.15 16.31
N ASP A 96 -0.36 14.07 17.08
CA ASP A 96 0.53 12.93 16.84
C ASP A 96 0.24 12.31 15.47
N LYS A 97 1.30 11.80 14.82
CA LYS A 97 1.17 11.13 13.54
C LYS A 97 0.53 9.74 13.71
N ILE A 98 -0.16 9.30 12.66
CA ILE A 98 -0.50 7.90 12.46
C ILE A 98 0.80 7.13 12.28
N ASP A 99 0.97 6.04 13.04
CA ASP A 99 2.15 5.19 12.99
C ASP A 99 2.39 4.58 11.61
N SER A 100 3.68 4.42 11.26
CA SER A 100 4.08 3.63 10.10
C SER A 100 3.67 2.16 10.27
N TYR A 101 3.46 1.45 9.17
CA TYR A 101 3.17 0.02 9.22
C TYR A 101 3.93 -0.78 8.16
N PHE A 102 4.22 -2.03 8.50
CA PHE A 102 4.87 -3.00 7.63
C PHE A 102 4.06 -4.30 7.59
N LEU A 103 3.63 -4.70 6.40
CA LEU A 103 2.85 -5.91 6.18
C LEU A 103 3.68 -6.91 5.39
N THR A 104 3.51 -8.19 5.72
CA THR A 104 4.00 -9.30 4.92
C THR A 104 2.85 -10.20 4.54
N ASP A 105 2.74 -10.47 3.25
CA ASP A 105 1.80 -11.41 2.66
C ASP A 105 2.58 -12.60 2.10
N LEU A 106 1.88 -13.72 1.92
CA LEU A 106 2.32 -14.82 1.07
C LEU A 106 1.35 -14.95 -0.09
N PHE A 107 1.86 -15.11 -1.31
CA PHE A 107 1.04 -15.37 -2.48
C PHE A 107 1.42 -16.69 -3.15
N LEU A 108 0.44 -17.25 -3.86
CA LEU A 108 0.59 -18.37 -4.76
C LEU A 108 -0.20 -18.08 -6.04
N ARG A 109 0.42 -18.31 -7.19
CA ARG A 109 -0.17 -18.18 -8.53
C ARG A 109 0.12 -19.45 -9.29
N PHE A 110 -0.90 -20.07 -9.86
CA PHE A 110 -0.77 -21.32 -10.58
C PHE A 110 -1.51 -21.29 -11.91
N ARG A 111 -0.80 -21.63 -12.98
CA ARG A 111 -1.29 -21.81 -14.34
C ARG A 111 -0.85 -23.20 -14.83
N PRO A 112 -1.65 -24.25 -14.62
CA PRO A 112 -1.27 -25.61 -14.98
C PRO A 112 -1.08 -25.76 -16.49
N ALA A 113 0.00 -26.44 -16.88
CA ALA A 113 0.17 -26.89 -18.25
C ALA A 113 -0.71 -28.12 -18.53
N GLY A 114 -1.26 -28.24 -19.74
CA GLY A 114 -1.98 -29.42 -20.20
C GLY A 114 -3.48 -29.46 -19.89
N VAL A 115 -4.03 -28.39 -19.30
CA VAL A 115 -5.49 -28.18 -19.23
C VAL A 115 -5.93 -27.47 -20.52
N PRO A 116 -6.97 -27.93 -21.23
CA PRO A 116 -7.55 -27.15 -22.35
C PRO A 116 -7.93 -25.74 -21.87
N GLY A 117 -7.70 -24.71 -22.67
CA GLY A 117 -7.94 -23.31 -22.26
C GLY A 117 -6.84 -22.71 -21.38
N ASP A 118 -7.09 -21.52 -20.82
CA ASP A 118 -6.18 -20.79 -19.91
C ASP A 118 -6.80 -20.75 -18.51
N LEU A 119 -6.45 -21.74 -17.69
CA LEU A 119 -6.82 -21.80 -16.28
C LEU A 119 -5.77 -21.05 -15.44
N ALA A 120 -6.20 -20.09 -14.64
CA ALA A 120 -5.38 -19.41 -13.65
C ALA A 120 -6.02 -19.49 -12.27
N ILE A 121 -5.22 -19.87 -11.27
CA ILE A 121 -5.60 -19.96 -9.86
C ILE A 121 -4.65 -19.09 -9.05
N SER A 122 -5.17 -18.37 -8.08
CA SER A 122 -4.37 -17.61 -7.12
C SER A 122 -4.87 -17.80 -5.70
N ALA A 123 -3.95 -17.82 -4.75
CA ALA A 123 -4.25 -17.76 -3.33
C ALA A 123 -3.32 -16.74 -2.66
N SER A 124 -3.82 -16.03 -1.65
CA SER A 124 -3.02 -15.07 -0.87
C SER A 124 -3.33 -15.21 0.61
N PHE A 125 -2.29 -15.24 1.44
CA PHE A 125 -2.39 -15.11 2.89
C PHE A 125 -1.87 -13.74 3.28
N LYS A 126 -2.78 -12.86 3.67
CA LYS A 126 -2.54 -11.44 3.91
C LYS A 126 -2.20 -11.17 5.37
N ASN A 127 -1.27 -10.26 5.60
CA ASN A 127 -0.84 -9.83 6.94
C ASN A 127 -0.49 -11.04 7.85
N ILE A 128 0.48 -11.86 7.41
CA ILE A 128 0.78 -13.16 8.05
C ILE A 128 1.24 -13.03 9.50
N PHE A 129 1.80 -11.87 9.86
CA PHE A 129 2.22 -11.57 11.23
C PHE A 129 1.09 -11.01 12.10
N ASN A 130 -0.10 -10.79 11.52
CA ASN A 130 -1.26 -10.22 12.20
C ASN A 130 -0.96 -8.85 12.84
N GLU A 131 -0.29 -8.00 12.08
CA GLU A 131 -0.01 -6.62 12.45
C GLU A 131 -1.32 -5.86 12.65
N SER A 132 -1.43 -5.14 13.77
CA SER A 132 -2.55 -4.25 14.04
C SER A 132 -2.20 -2.85 13.56
N TYR A 133 -2.82 -2.40 12.48
CA TYR A 133 -2.48 -1.13 11.86
C TYR A 133 -3.72 -0.31 11.52
N VAL A 134 -3.53 1.01 11.44
CA VAL A 134 -4.58 1.97 11.15
C VAL A 134 -4.14 2.79 9.95
N PRO A 135 -4.56 2.46 8.73
CA PRO A 135 -4.15 3.19 7.53
C PRO A 135 -4.81 4.56 7.42
N TYR A 136 -5.85 4.83 8.22
CA TYR A 136 -6.67 6.01 8.10
C TYR A 136 -7.24 6.43 9.46
N VAL A 137 -6.93 7.67 9.84
CA VAL A 137 -7.53 8.35 10.99
C VAL A 137 -8.04 9.71 10.51
N PHE A 138 -9.25 10.08 10.90
CA PHE A 138 -9.86 11.35 10.48
C PHE A 138 -10.59 12.00 11.65
N PHE A 139 -10.14 13.19 12.07
CA PHE A 139 -10.61 13.90 13.27
C PHE A 139 -10.69 12.98 14.50
N GLY A 140 -9.60 12.27 14.81
CA GLY A 140 -9.52 11.29 15.91
C GLY A 140 -10.36 10.01 15.73
N GLY A 141 -11.06 9.84 14.60
CA GLY A 141 -11.78 8.62 14.26
C GLY A 141 -10.86 7.57 13.65
N TYR A 142 -10.70 6.42 14.33
CA TYR A 142 -9.80 5.33 13.90
C TYR A 142 -10.52 4.33 13.00
N TYR A 143 -9.91 4.04 11.84
CA TYR A 143 -10.40 3.05 10.88
C TYR A 143 -9.37 1.92 10.74
N PRO A 144 -9.32 0.99 11.71
CA PRO A 144 -8.36 -0.10 11.67
C PRO A 144 -8.63 -1.00 10.47
N ALA A 145 -7.56 -1.45 9.84
CA ALA A 145 -7.66 -2.40 8.74
C ALA A 145 -7.81 -3.84 9.24
N PRO A 146 -8.24 -4.78 8.38
CA PRO A 146 -8.30 -6.18 8.75
C PRO A 146 -6.96 -6.70 9.26
N GLY A 147 -7.03 -7.56 10.26
CA GLY A 147 -5.90 -8.40 10.66
C GLY A 147 -5.58 -9.44 9.60
N ARG A 148 -5.10 -10.60 10.03
CA ARG A 148 -4.76 -11.69 9.11
C ARG A 148 -5.99 -12.18 8.32
N SER A 149 -5.86 -12.32 7.00
CA SER A 149 -6.93 -12.82 6.12
C SER A 149 -6.39 -13.71 5.01
N PHE A 150 -7.28 -14.44 4.34
CA PHE A 150 -6.92 -15.34 3.24
C PHE A 150 -7.90 -15.22 2.07
N GLU A 151 -7.37 -15.28 0.86
CA GLU A 151 -8.11 -15.07 -0.39
C GLU A 151 -7.76 -16.17 -1.40
N ILE A 152 -8.76 -16.65 -2.15
CA ILE A 152 -8.59 -17.56 -3.30
C ILE A 152 -9.38 -17.00 -4.47
N ALA A 153 -8.79 -17.04 -5.67
CA ALA A 153 -9.49 -16.77 -6.93
C ALA A 153 -9.12 -17.79 -8.01
N ALA A 154 -10.02 -18.03 -8.94
CA ALA A 154 -9.78 -18.83 -10.13
C ALA A 154 -10.48 -18.21 -11.34
N SER A 155 -9.85 -18.27 -12.51
CA SER A 155 -10.39 -17.80 -13.79
C SER A 155 -10.07 -18.79 -14.90
N TYR A 156 -10.99 -18.95 -15.85
CA TYR A 156 -10.82 -19.83 -17.00
C TYR A 156 -11.23 -19.11 -18.29
N ARG A 157 -10.39 -19.24 -19.34
CA ARG A 157 -10.69 -18.73 -20.68
C ARG A 157 -10.65 -19.86 -21.69
N TYR A 158 -11.70 -19.94 -22.52
CA TYR A 158 -11.86 -20.87 -23.64
C TYR A 158 -11.34 -20.27 -24.95
#